data_AF-A0A9D2AYL8-F1
#
_entry.id   AF-A0A9D2AYL8-F1
#
_cell.length_a   1.000
_cell.length_b   1.000
_cell.length_c   1.000
_cell.angle_alpha   90.00
_cell.angle_beta   90.00
_cell.angle_gamma   90.00
#
_symmetry.space_group_name_H-M   'P 1'
#
loop_
_entity.id
_entity.type
_entity.pdbx_description
1 polymer ?
#
loop_
_entity_poly.entity_id
_entity_poly.type
_entity_poly.pdbx_seq_one_letter_code
_entity_poly.pdbx_strand_id
1 'polypeptide(L)'
;RWERTATYNLGLDFSLWNYRLSGSLDYYYKNSTDVIGLLSSDPTSGFNSYNANTASIINNGFEMQITSNNILSDRFSWKTQLTGSFNFNKVKEVMTAQPSGVEGLIPLISQIEYVAEKPIGALYAYNYAGLNDKGQPEIIDKNGNRRMVSTSTSGGNSEISIDDMVYMGTTTPKYVLGLNNQFSLGQFDLSFLFMYYGGHVMRTQAPDPYVTNRSFNSEALNYWKESGDETNTDIPGFMVVGDPNYFNAYSKTGYTYAKKFVKNADFIRLRDIVLTYRIKEELSNKFHLSNTMIRFQAQNLFKYTFSDNSIDPDAIDRNSGVRTLPRPTMFSFSLYTNF
;
A
#
# COMPACT_ATOMS: atom_id res chain seq x y z
N ARG A 1 5.54 -5.76 29.31
CA ARG A 1 6.81 -6.53 29.14
C ARG A 1 7.47 -6.06 27.84
N TRP A 2 8.77 -6.32 27.64
CA TRP A 2 9.43 -5.99 26.37
C TRP A 2 8.95 -6.92 25.26
N GLU A 3 8.82 -6.38 24.04
CA GLU A 3 8.62 -7.17 22.83
C GLU A 3 9.80 -8.13 22.63
N ARG A 4 9.52 -9.35 22.15
CA ARG A 4 10.55 -10.37 21.88
C ARG A 4 10.38 -10.90 20.48
N THR A 5 11.45 -10.93 19.70
CA THR A 5 11.42 -11.49 18.34
C THR A 5 12.44 -12.61 18.20
N ALA A 6 11.95 -13.82 17.96
CA ALA A 6 12.78 -14.96 17.56
C ALA A 6 12.93 -14.97 16.04
N THR A 7 14.17 -15.01 15.54
CA THR A 7 14.47 -14.99 14.10
C THR A 7 15.28 -16.21 13.70
N TYR A 8 14.85 -16.86 12.62
CA TYR A 8 15.59 -17.91 11.93
C TYR A 8 15.84 -17.47 10.50
N ASN A 9 17.07 -17.63 10.03
CA ASN A 9 17.46 -17.33 8.65
C ASN A 9 18.21 -18.54 8.08
N LEU A 10 17.91 -18.87 6.83
CA LEU A 10 18.60 -19.90 6.05
C LEU A 10 18.96 -19.29 4.70
N GLY A 11 20.26 -19.14 4.44
CA GLY A 11 20.78 -18.58 3.20
C GLY A 11 21.52 -19.63 2.37
N LEU A 12 21.44 -19.50 1.05
CA LEU A 12 22.22 -20.24 0.08
C LEU A 12 22.86 -19.27 -0.91
N ASP A 13 24.19 -19.22 -0.89
CA ASP A 13 25.00 -18.50 -1.86
C ASP A 13 25.50 -19.44 -2.95
N PHE A 14 25.53 -18.94 -4.19
CA PHE A 14 26.05 -19.71 -5.32
C PHE A 14 26.79 -18.83 -6.34
N SER A 15 27.74 -19.46 -7.03
CA SER A 15 28.42 -18.90 -8.19
C SER A 15 28.71 -20.02 -9.18
N LEU A 16 28.31 -19.80 -10.44
CA LEU A 16 28.36 -20.78 -11.51
C LEU A 16 29.10 -20.19 -12.72
N TRP A 17 29.74 -21.09 -13.47
CA TRP A 17 30.40 -20.79 -14.74
C TRP A 17 31.36 -19.60 -14.68
N ASN A 18 32.31 -19.63 -13.73
CA ASN A 18 33.27 -18.54 -13.50
C ASN A 18 32.57 -17.18 -13.23
N TYR A 19 31.61 -17.17 -12.30
CA TYR A 19 30.85 -15.97 -11.91
C TYR A 19 30.00 -15.36 -13.04
N ARG A 20 29.68 -16.13 -14.08
CA ARG A 20 28.71 -15.67 -15.09
C ARG A 20 27.31 -15.57 -14.52
N LEU A 21 26.96 -16.47 -13.60
CA LEU A 21 25.73 -16.40 -12.82
C LEU A 21 26.08 -16.57 -11.34
N SER A 22 25.67 -15.63 -10.51
CA SER A 22 25.90 -15.68 -9.07
C SER A 22 24.73 -15.08 -8.32
N GLY A 23 24.53 -15.48 -7.07
CA GLY A 23 23.44 -14.94 -6.28
C GLY A 23 23.33 -15.52 -4.89
N SER A 24 22.33 -15.02 -4.17
CA SER A 24 21.88 -15.54 -2.89
C SER A 24 20.37 -15.81 -2.93
N LEU A 25 19.96 -16.85 -2.21
CA LEU A 25 18.58 -17.14 -1.88
C LEU A 25 18.47 -17.27 -0.38
N ASP A 26 17.65 -16.44 0.24
CA ASP A 26 17.50 -16.36 1.68
C ASP A 26 16.05 -16.63 2.06
N TYR A 27 15.83 -17.51 3.03
CA TYR A 27 14.55 -17.67 3.69
C TYR A 27 14.68 -17.19 5.13
N TYR A 28 13.73 -16.38 5.57
CA TYR A 28 13.64 -15.96 6.96
C TYR A 28 12.28 -16.29 7.56
N TYR A 29 12.31 -16.50 8.87
CA TYR A 29 11.14 -16.66 9.72
C TYR A 29 11.35 -15.88 11.01
N LYS A 30 10.49 -14.88 11.24
CA LYS A 30 10.47 -14.04 12.44
C LYS A 30 9.16 -14.29 13.18
N ASN A 31 9.26 -14.59 14.46
CA ASN A 31 8.12 -14.71 15.36
C ASN A 31 8.27 -13.68 16.49
N SER A 32 7.49 -12.63 16.41
CA SER A 32 7.42 -11.56 17.40
C SER A 32 6.28 -11.84 18.38
N THR A 33 6.61 -11.93 19.66
CA THR A 33 5.66 -12.08 20.76
C THR A 33 5.69 -10.86 21.65
N ASP A 34 4.62 -10.67 22.42
CA ASP A 34 4.45 -9.53 23.31
C ASP A 34 4.53 -8.19 22.55
N VAL A 35 4.00 -8.11 21.32
CA VAL A 35 3.99 -6.86 20.53
C VAL A 35 3.20 -5.79 21.28
N ILE A 36 3.76 -4.60 21.45
CA ILE A 36 3.15 -3.51 22.20
C ILE A 36 2.16 -2.77 21.30
N GLY A 37 0.95 -2.58 21.79
CA GLY A 37 -0.10 -1.80 21.14
C GLY A 37 -0.93 -1.01 22.15
N LEU A 38 -1.68 -0.05 21.63
CA LEU A 38 -2.59 0.75 22.43
C LEU A 38 -3.90 -0.03 22.66
N LEU A 39 -4.30 -0.21 23.92
CA LEU A 39 -5.58 -0.81 24.28
C LEU A 39 -6.49 0.24 24.92
N SER A 40 -7.77 0.21 24.54
CA SER A 40 -8.81 0.95 25.24
C SER A 40 -8.94 0.44 26.67
N SER A 41 -8.96 1.35 27.64
CA SER A 41 -9.17 1.01 29.05
C SER A 41 -10.65 0.95 29.41
N ASP A 42 -10.92 0.27 30.52
CA ASP A 42 -12.24 0.32 31.14
C ASP A 42 -12.60 1.78 31.46
N PRO A 43 -13.79 2.27 31.07
CA PRO A 43 -14.21 3.64 31.33
C PRO A 43 -14.23 4.00 32.83
N THR A 44 -14.28 3.03 33.75
CA THR A 44 -14.17 3.29 35.20
C THR A 44 -12.74 3.50 35.68
N SER A 45 -11.73 3.24 34.84
CA SER A 45 -10.31 3.34 35.21
C SER A 45 -9.75 4.78 35.21
N GLY A 46 -10.51 5.75 34.68
CA GLY A 46 -10.08 7.16 34.58
C GLY A 46 -9.08 7.47 33.46
N PHE A 47 -8.65 6.45 32.69
CA PHE A 47 -7.87 6.60 31.47
C PHE A 47 -8.72 6.16 30.25
N ASN A 48 -8.41 6.71 29.07
CA ASN A 48 -9.07 6.32 27.81
C ASN A 48 -8.36 5.15 27.11
N SER A 49 -7.04 5.05 27.28
CA SER A 49 -6.23 3.95 26.73
C SER A 49 -4.87 3.80 27.44
N TYR A 50 -4.26 2.62 27.32
CA TYR A 50 -2.91 2.33 27.82
C TYR A 50 -2.14 1.40 26.87
N ASN A 51 -0.80 1.47 26.90
CA ASN A 51 0.04 0.55 26.13
C ASN A 51 0.16 -0.79 26.85
N ALA A 52 -0.13 -1.87 26.12
CA ALA A 52 -0.02 -3.24 26.62
C ALA A 52 0.62 -4.13 25.56
N ASN A 53 0.97 -5.36 25.94
CA ASN A 53 1.34 -6.39 24.98
C ASN A 53 0.03 -6.94 24.38
N THR A 54 -0.20 -6.71 23.08
CA THR A 54 -1.51 -6.88 22.43
C THR A 54 -1.54 -7.97 21.37
N ALA A 55 -0.39 -8.40 20.83
CA ALA A 55 -0.38 -9.36 19.73
C ALA A 55 0.88 -10.22 19.67
N SER A 56 0.76 -11.32 18.94
CA SER A 56 1.88 -12.10 18.40
C SER A 56 1.82 -12.11 16.88
N ILE A 57 2.95 -11.89 16.23
CA ILE A 57 3.05 -11.69 14.78
C ILE A 57 4.14 -12.59 14.22
N ILE A 58 3.81 -13.29 13.14
CA ILE A 58 4.77 -14.03 12.32
C ILE A 58 5.05 -13.21 11.06
N ASN A 59 6.31 -13.10 10.70
CA ASN A 59 6.75 -12.53 9.43
C ASN A 59 7.79 -13.45 8.82
N ASN A 60 7.51 -13.98 7.64
CA ASN A 60 8.41 -14.89 6.94
C ASN A 60 8.43 -14.57 5.46
N GLY A 61 9.48 -15.00 4.78
CA GLY A 61 9.61 -14.67 3.38
C GLY A 61 10.87 -15.21 2.74
N PHE A 62 10.93 -15.00 1.44
CA PHE A 62 12.08 -15.32 0.62
C PHE A 62 12.67 -14.03 0.07
N GLU A 63 13.98 -13.92 0.10
CA GLU A 63 14.75 -12.88 -0.59
C GLU A 63 15.66 -13.55 -1.60
N MET A 64 15.77 -12.92 -2.76
CA MET A 64 16.61 -13.40 -3.83
C MET A 64 17.39 -12.24 -4.42
N GLN A 65 18.66 -12.51 -4.71
CA GLN A 65 19.48 -11.64 -5.52
C GLN A 65 20.21 -12.50 -6.54
N ILE A 66 19.88 -12.33 -7.81
CA ILE A 66 20.52 -13.05 -8.91
C ILE A 66 21.22 -12.03 -9.78
N THR A 67 22.50 -12.27 -10.06
CA THR A 67 23.32 -11.45 -10.93
C THR A 67 23.80 -12.31 -12.09
N SER A 68 23.53 -11.85 -13.32
CA SER A 68 24.02 -12.44 -14.55
C SER A 68 24.96 -11.47 -15.25
N ASN A 69 26.17 -11.92 -15.54
CA ASN A 69 27.11 -11.23 -16.43
C ASN A 69 26.90 -11.76 -17.86
N ASN A 70 25.85 -11.25 -18.51
CA ASN A 70 25.39 -11.73 -19.82
C ASN A 70 26.52 -11.66 -20.87
N ILE A 71 27.18 -10.50 -20.96
CA ILE A 71 28.32 -10.27 -21.84
C ILE A 71 29.45 -9.63 -21.04
N LEU A 72 30.65 -10.20 -21.18
CA LEU A 72 31.90 -9.71 -20.61
C LEU A 72 32.93 -9.71 -21.75
N SER A 73 33.23 -8.53 -22.27
CA SER A 73 34.27 -8.32 -23.29
C SER A 73 34.96 -6.98 -23.05
N ASP A 74 36.12 -6.78 -23.66
CA ASP A 74 36.96 -5.58 -23.42
C ASP A 74 36.26 -4.26 -23.80
N ARG A 75 35.37 -4.31 -24.81
CA ARG A 75 34.70 -3.09 -25.32
C ARG A 75 33.27 -2.96 -24.86
N PHE A 76 32.63 -4.08 -24.49
CA PHE A 76 31.23 -4.11 -24.11
C PHE A 76 30.98 -5.09 -22.97
N SER A 77 30.29 -4.63 -21.94
CA SER A 77 29.76 -5.50 -20.89
C SER A 77 28.28 -5.24 -20.66
N TRP A 78 27.53 -6.31 -20.44
CA TRP A 78 26.14 -6.24 -20.02
C TRP A 78 25.92 -7.12 -18.81
N LYS A 79 25.49 -6.48 -17.73
CA LYS A 79 25.14 -7.12 -16.46
C LYS A 79 23.66 -6.87 -16.16
N THR A 80 22.98 -7.93 -15.75
CA THR A 80 21.61 -7.88 -15.24
C THR A 80 21.63 -8.33 -13.80
N GLN A 81 20.94 -7.61 -12.93
CA GLN A 81 20.72 -8.00 -11.55
C GLN A 81 19.21 -7.98 -11.28
N LEU A 82 18.71 -9.13 -10.86
CA LEU A 82 17.35 -9.33 -10.39
C LEU A 82 17.37 -9.40 -8.87
N THR A 83 16.60 -8.56 -8.20
CA THR A 83 16.31 -8.65 -6.78
C THR A 83 14.84 -8.98 -6.58
N GLY A 84 14.52 -9.76 -5.56
CA GLY A 84 13.15 -10.09 -5.21
C GLY A 84 13.00 -10.25 -3.72
N SER A 85 11.95 -9.69 -3.15
CA SER A 85 11.53 -9.90 -1.77
C SER A 85 10.08 -10.32 -1.75
N PHE A 86 9.81 -11.45 -1.13
CA PHE A 86 8.49 -12.05 -0.99
C PHE A 86 8.18 -12.11 0.51
N ASN A 87 7.49 -11.09 1.03
CA ASN A 87 7.19 -10.96 2.45
C ASN A 87 5.74 -11.38 2.73
N PHE A 88 5.58 -12.29 3.68
CA PHE A 88 4.28 -12.70 4.19
C PHE A 88 4.26 -12.50 5.70
N ASN A 89 3.31 -11.72 6.16
CA ASN A 89 3.08 -11.50 7.57
C ASN A 89 1.69 -12.00 7.99
N LYS A 90 1.58 -12.40 9.25
CA LYS A 90 0.35 -12.90 9.85
C LYS A 90 0.32 -12.55 11.32
N VAL A 91 -0.75 -11.89 11.74
CA VAL A 91 -1.08 -11.73 13.15
C VAL A 91 -1.56 -13.11 13.65
N LYS A 92 -0.77 -13.74 14.50
CA LYS A 92 -1.06 -15.07 15.05
C LYS A 92 -2.14 -15.02 16.12
N GLU A 93 -2.07 -14.02 16.98
CA GLU A 93 -2.98 -13.87 18.11
C GLU A 93 -3.11 -12.39 18.45
N VAL A 94 -4.30 -12.00 18.89
CA VAL A 94 -4.61 -10.69 19.46
C VAL A 94 -5.13 -10.93 20.86
N MET A 95 -4.54 -10.27 21.84
CA MET A 95 -4.80 -10.50 23.27
C MET A 95 -6.04 -9.76 23.79
N THR A 96 -6.74 -9.04 22.91
CA THR A 96 -8.04 -8.42 23.18
C THR A 96 -9.17 -9.10 22.44
N ALA A 97 -10.38 -8.96 22.97
CA ALA A 97 -11.59 -9.38 22.28
C ALA A 97 -11.63 -8.73 20.88
N GLN A 98 -12.14 -9.48 19.90
CA GLN A 98 -12.35 -8.92 18.57
C GLN A 98 -13.26 -7.68 18.69
N PRO A 99 -12.96 -6.59 17.98
CA PRO A 99 -13.76 -5.38 18.06
C PRO A 99 -15.20 -5.69 17.64
N SER A 100 -16.15 -5.36 18.51
CA SER A 100 -17.59 -5.55 18.28
C SER A 100 -18.30 -4.20 18.32
N GLY A 101 -19.40 -4.08 17.58
CA GLY A 101 -20.13 -2.84 17.44
C GLY A 101 -19.46 -1.84 16.48
N VAL A 102 -20.23 -0.87 16.02
CA VAL A 102 -19.78 0.08 14.99
C VAL A 102 -18.60 0.93 15.45
N GLU A 103 -18.53 1.27 16.74
CA GLU A 103 -17.42 2.03 17.32
C GLU A 103 -16.11 1.23 17.35
N GLY A 104 -16.18 -0.11 17.51
CA GLY A 104 -15.03 -1.01 17.37
C GLY A 104 -14.65 -1.30 15.91
N LEU A 105 -15.58 -1.17 14.97
CA LEU A 105 -15.31 -1.40 13.54
C LEU A 105 -14.62 -0.23 12.84
N ILE A 106 -14.79 1.00 13.31
CA ILE A 106 -14.11 2.17 12.75
C ILE A 106 -12.57 2.03 12.84
N PRO A 107 -11.98 1.63 13.99
CA PRO A 107 -10.56 1.29 14.08
C PRO A 107 -10.11 0.20 13.10
N LEU A 108 -10.91 -0.87 12.91
CA LEU A 108 -10.61 -1.96 11.97
C LEU A 108 -10.58 -1.49 10.51
N ILE A 109 -11.57 -0.70 10.11
CA ILE A 109 -11.68 -0.11 8.78
C ILE A 109 -10.52 0.87 8.50
N SER A 110 -10.02 1.48 9.57
CA SER A 110 -8.92 2.42 9.59
C SER A 110 -7.55 1.74 9.84
N GLN A 111 -7.46 0.41 9.86
CA GLN A 111 -6.22 -0.37 10.10
C GLN A 111 -5.49 -0.06 11.43
N ILE A 112 -6.21 0.44 12.44
CA ILE A 112 -5.63 0.77 13.75
C ILE A 112 -5.44 -0.50 14.59
N GLU A 113 -6.22 -1.54 14.34
CA GLU A 113 -6.19 -2.80 15.11
C GLU A 113 -5.78 -4.00 14.27
N TYR A 114 -5.09 -4.93 14.94
CA TYR A 114 -4.71 -6.21 14.35
C TYR A 114 -5.89 -7.17 14.33
N VAL A 115 -6.01 -7.94 13.24
CA VAL A 115 -7.01 -9.01 13.13
C VAL A 115 -6.28 -10.34 13.13
N ALA A 116 -6.65 -11.23 14.05
CA ALA A 116 -6.06 -12.56 14.12
C ALA A 116 -6.22 -13.29 12.78
N GLU A 117 -5.24 -14.11 12.44
CA GLU A 117 -5.18 -14.89 11.20
C GLU A 117 -5.17 -14.05 9.91
N LYS A 118 -4.83 -12.76 9.99
CA LYS A 118 -4.70 -11.85 8.85
C LYS A 118 -3.33 -11.16 8.83
N PRO A 119 -2.87 -10.68 7.66
CA PRO A 119 -1.67 -9.87 7.60
C PRO A 119 -1.84 -8.54 8.34
N ILE A 120 -0.74 -7.93 8.78
CA ILE A 120 -0.75 -6.51 9.15
C ILE A 120 -1.17 -5.70 7.93
N GLY A 121 -1.93 -4.63 8.18
CA GLY A 121 -2.51 -3.81 7.14
C GLY A 121 -3.62 -4.51 6.36
N ALA A 122 -4.29 -5.49 6.99
CA ALA A 122 -5.49 -6.11 6.44
C ALA A 122 -6.56 -5.05 6.16
N LEU A 123 -7.05 -5.03 4.93
CA LEU A 123 -8.05 -4.07 4.47
C LEU A 123 -9.42 -4.76 4.41
N TYR A 124 -10.33 -4.30 5.26
CA TYR A 124 -11.73 -4.70 5.23
C TYR A 124 -12.59 -3.61 4.61
N ALA A 125 -13.65 -4.01 3.91
CA ALA A 125 -14.58 -3.09 3.27
C ALA A 125 -16.02 -3.60 3.40
N TYR A 126 -16.99 -2.69 3.32
CA TYR A 126 -18.40 -3.04 3.36
C TYR A 126 -18.92 -3.56 2.01
N ASN A 127 -19.82 -4.53 2.03
CA ASN A 127 -20.57 -4.95 0.85
C ASN A 127 -21.75 -3.98 0.62
N TYR A 128 -21.44 -2.80 0.08
CA TYR A 128 -22.42 -1.74 -0.11
C TYR A 128 -23.56 -2.15 -1.04
N ALA A 129 -24.81 -1.94 -0.58
CA ALA A 129 -26.04 -2.31 -1.26
C ALA A 129 -26.66 -1.15 -2.07
N GLY A 130 -26.06 0.03 -2.01
CA GLY A 130 -26.64 1.25 -2.57
C GLY A 130 -27.46 2.02 -1.54
N LEU A 131 -28.34 2.88 -2.04
CA LEU A 131 -29.25 3.67 -1.23
C LEU A 131 -30.62 2.98 -1.13
N ASN A 132 -31.38 3.28 -0.08
CA ASN A 132 -32.82 3.03 -0.05
C ASN A 132 -33.60 4.20 -0.70
N ASP A 133 -34.93 4.08 -0.73
CA ASP A 133 -35.88 5.07 -1.28
C ASP A 133 -35.81 6.46 -0.62
N LYS A 134 -35.15 6.54 0.55
CA LYS A 134 -34.91 7.75 1.34
C LYS A 134 -33.49 8.30 1.21
N GLY A 135 -32.68 7.74 0.31
CA GLY A 135 -31.29 8.17 0.12
C GLY A 135 -30.33 7.73 1.23
N GLN A 136 -30.74 6.75 2.05
CA GLN A 136 -29.92 6.28 3.16
C GLN A 136 -29.03 5.11 2.70
N PRO A 137 -27.72 5.13 3.01
CA PRO A 137 -26.79 4.10 2.59
C PRO A 137 -26.99 2.78 3.34
N GLU A 138 -27.06 1.68 2.58
CA GLU A 138 -27.20 0.33 3.12
C GLU A 138 -26.03 -0.58 2.72
N ILE A 139 -25.80 -1.59 3.54
CA ILE A 139 -24.85 -2.68 3.30
C ILE A 139 -25.60 -4.02 3.28
N ILE A 140 -24.97 -5.03 2.69
CA ILE A 140 -25.39 -6.43 2.78
C ILE A 140 -24.61 -7.07 3.93
N ASP A 141 -25.32 -7.58 4.93
CA ASP A 141 -24.75 -8.31 6.06
C ASP A 141 -24.30 -9.74 5.68
N LYS A 142 -23.71 -10.47 6.63
CA LYS A 142 -23.27 -11.86 6.39
C LYS A 142 -24.39 -12.84 6.03
N ASN A 143 -25.64 -12.51 6.35
CA ASN A 143 -26.83 -13.31 6.08
C ASN A 143 -27.53 -12.91 4.77
N GLY A 144 -27.01 -11.91 4.04
CA GLY A 144 -27.59 -11.40 2.80
C GLY A 144 -28.67 -10.33 2.97
N ASN A 145 -28.89 -9.82 4.19
CA ASN A 145 -29.89 -8.80 4.47
C ASN A 145 -29.34 -7.40 4.23
N ARG A 146 -30.16 -6.53 3.65
CA ARG A 146 -29.88 -5.09 3.56
C ARG A 146 -30.11 -4.42 4.91
N ARG A 147 -29.17 -3.58 5.34
CA ARG A 147 -29.27 -2.79 6.57
C ARG A 147 -28.37 -1.57 6.55
N MET A 148 -28.69 -0.58 7.36
CA MET A 148 -27.81 0.57 7.57
C MET A 148 -26.75 0.28 8.64
N VAL A 149 -25.58 0.90 8.52
CA VAL A 149 -24.58 0.93 9.59
C VAL A 149 -25.07 1.84 10.71
N SER A 150 -25.31 1.32 11.92
CA SER A 150 -25.87 2.09 13.04
C SER A 150 -25.35 1.60 14.39
N THR A 151 -25.17 2.52 15.33
CA THR A 151 -24.85 2.24 16.74
C THR A 151 -26.09 1.93 17.59
N SER A 152 -27.29 2.16 17.07
CA SER A 152 -28.55 1.94 17.79
C SER A 152 -29.16 0.59 17.42
N THR A 153 -29.47 -0.23 18.42
CA THR A 153 -30.23 -1.49 18.27
C THR A 153 -31.74 -1.27 18.08
N SER A 154 -32.21 -0.03 18.24
CA SER A 154 -33.61 0.36 18.00
C SER A 154 -34.02 0.11 16.55
N GLY A 155 -35.20 -0.49 16.33
CA GLY A 155 -35.76 -0.72 14.99
C GLY A 155 -35.26 -1.98 14.28
N GLY A 156 -34.66 -2.94 15.00
CA GLY A 156 -34.25 -4.24 14.44
C GLY A 156 -32.88 -4.26 13.77
N ASN A 157 -32.11 -3.18 13.86
CA ASN A 157 -30.72 -3.14 13.41
C ASN A 157 -29.83 -3.79 14.48
N SER A 158 -29.32 -5.00 14.24
CA SER A 158 -28.30 -5.59 15.11
C SER A 158 -26.97 -4.86 14.94
N GLU A 159 -26.13 -4.86 15.98
CA GLU A 159 -24.74 -4.39 15.86
C GLU A 159 -24.03 -5.07 14.69
N ILE A 160 -23.34 -4.28 13.87
CA ILE A 160 -22.48 -4.82 12.80
C ILE A 160 -21.23 -5.39 13.43
N SER A 161 -20.75 -6.49 12.86
CA SER A 161 -19.54 -7.17 13.26
C SER A 161 -18.56 -7.29 12.09
N ILE A 162 -17.32 -7.71 12.37
CA ILE A 162 -16.32 -7.99 11.33
C ILE A 162 -16.79 -9.07 10.33
N ASP A 163 -17.68 -9.98 10.75
CA ASP A 163 -18.24 -11.01 9.86
C ASP A 163 -19.12 -10.43 8.75
N ASP A 164 -19.66 -9.23 8.94
CA ASP A 164 -20.47 -8.51 7.93
C ASP A 164 -19.58 -7.76 6.92
N MET A 165 -18.26 -7.79 7.11
CA MET A 165 -17.29 -7.13 6.26
C MET A 165 -16.61 -8.09 5.28
N VAL A 166 -16.19 -7.54 4.15
CA VAL A 166 -15.43 -8.27 3.14
C VAL A 166 -13.94 -7.99 3.33
N TYR A 167 -13.15 -9.05 3.51
CA TYR A 167 -11.69 -8.96 3.48
C TYR A 167 -11.20 -8.77 2.05
N MET A 168 -10.51 -7.66 1.78
CA MET A 168 -10.07 -7.27 0.43
C MET A 168 -8.60 -7.58 0.15
N GLY A 169 -7.80 -7.88 1.18
CA GLY A 169 -6.37 -8.10 1.05
C GLY A 169 -5.55 -7.29 2.07
N THR A 170 -4.30 -6.98 1.74
CA THR A 170 -3.42 -6.14 2.57
C THR A 170 -2.98 -4.92 1.80
N THR A 171 -2.70 -3.82 2.50
CA THR A 171 -2.09 -2.59 1.94
C THR A 171 -0.58 -2.67 1.80
N THR A 172 0.03 -3.73 2.34
CA THR A 172 1.48 -3.98 2.26
C THR A 172 1.80 -4.85 1.05
N PRO A 173 2.70 -4.42 0.14
CA PRO A 173 3.14 -5.25 -0.98
C PRO A 173 3.70 -6.59 -0.49
N LYS A 174 3.20 -7.70 -1.04
CA LYS A 174 3.71 -9.04 -0.73
C LYS A 174 4.97 -9.35 -1.52
N TYR A 175 5.09 -8.76 -2.71
CA TYR A 175 6.20 -9.00 -3.62
C TYR A 175 6.80 -7.67 -4.05
N VAL A 176 8.12 -7.53 -3.94
CA VAL A 176 8.87 -6.40 -4.45
C VAL A 176 10.00 -6.93 -5.30
N LEU A 177 9.98 -6.63 -6.60
CA LEU A 177 10.97 -7.10 -7.56
C LEU A 177 11.74 -5.91 -8.13
N GLY A 178 13.06 -6.02 -8.19
CA GLY A 178 13.94 -5.05 -8.83
C GLY A 178 14.68 -5.66 -10.01
N LEU A 179 14.63 -5.00 -11.16
CA LEU A 179 15.40 -5.39 -12.34
C LEU A 179 16.35 -4.25 -12.70
N ASN A 180 17.62 -4.44 -12.37
CA ASN A 180 18.70 -3.53 -12.71
C ASN A 180 19.45 -4.06 -13.93
N ASN A 181 19.61 -3.23 -14.97
CA ASN A 181 20.47 -3.54 -16.10
C ASN A 181 21.56 -2.49 -16.21
N GLN A 182 22.78 -2.95 -16.50
CA GLN A 182 23.97 -2.13 -16.63
C GLN A 182 24.67 -2.51 -17.93
N PHE A 183 24.88 -1.53 -18.79
CA PHE A 183 25.59 -1.63 -20.05
C PHE A 183 26.79 -0.72 -20.00
N SER A 184 27.96 -1.23 -20.36
CA SER A 184 29.17 -0.43 -20.53
C SER A 184 29.67 -0.62 -21.94
N LEU A 185 29.92 0.47 -22.66
CA LEU A 185 30.45 0.50 -24.02
C LEU A 185 31.52 1.58 -24.11
N GLY A 186 32.80 1.17 -24.07
CA GLY A 186 33.93 2.09 -24.05
C GLY A 186 33.85 3.09 -22.89
N GLN A 187 33.66 4.37 -23.19
CA GLN A 187 33.55 5.45 -22.20
C GLN A 187 32.13 5.65 -21.64
N PHE A 188 31.14 4.96 -22.18
CA PHE A 188 29.75 5.11 -21.77
C PHE A 188 29.31 3.99 -20.83
N ASP A 189 28.67 4.37 -19.73
CA ASP A 189 27.93 3.46 -18.84
C ASP A 189 26.46 3.88 -18.80
N LEU A 190 25.56 2.97 -19.15
CA LEU A 190 24.11 3.15 -19.01
C LEU A 190 23.60 2.15 -17.98
N SER A 191 22.83 2.62 -17.01
CA SER A 191 22.06 1.74 -16.12
C SER A 191 20.63 2.18 -15.98
N PHE A 192 19.72 1.22 -15.79
CA PHE A 192 18.33 1.49 -15.48
C PHE A 192 17.76 0.48 -14.49
N LEU A 193 16.86 0.96 -13.62
CA LEU A 193 16.23 0.18 -12.57
C LEU A 193 14.71 0.21 -12.69
N PHE A 194 14.11 -0.93 -13.01
CA PHE A 194 12.68 -1.15 -12.84
C PHE A 194 12.41 -1.72 -11.45
N MET A 195 11.35 -1.23 -10.80
CA MET A 195 10.82 -1.80 -9.56
C MET A 195 9.35 -2.15 -9.77
N TYR A 196 8.96 -3.37 -9.42
CA TYR A 196 7.59 -3.85 -9.39
C TYR A 196 7.16 -4.09 -7.94
N TYR A 197 5.94 -3.68 -7.60
CA TYR A 197 5.31 -3.91 -6.30
C TYR A 197 3.99 -4.63 -6.53
N GLY A 198 3.78 -5.77 -5.86
CA GLY A 198 2.72 -6.70 -6.17
C GLY A 198 2.04 -7.35 -4.97
N GLY A 199 0.83 -7.87 -5.19
CA GLY A 199 0.07 -8.67 -4.22
C GLY A 199 -0.65 -7.87 -3.14
N HIS A 200 -0.98 -6.60 -3.40
CA HIS A 200 -1.59 -5.70 -2.41
C HIS A 200 -2.73 -4.86 -3.00
N VAL A 201 -3.52 -4.27 -2.11
CA VAL A 201 -4.68 -3.44 -2.46
C VAL A 201 -4.56 -2.06 -1.83
N MET A 202 -5.32 -1.12 -2.36
CA MET A 202 -5.46 0.22 -1.80
C MET A 202 -6.93 0.64 -1.84
N ARG A 203 -7.32 1.46 -0.87
CA ARG A 203 -8.58 2.20 -0.95
C ARG A 203 -8.38 3.44 -1.81
N THR A 204 -9.40 3.77 -2.59
CA THR A 204 -9.55 5.02 -3.33
C THR A 204 -10.58 5.88 -2.61
N GLN A 205 -10.40 7.20 -2.63
CA GLN A 205 -11.36 8.11 -1.99
C GLN A 205 -12.77 7.95 -2.60
N ALA A 206 -13.76 7.74 -1.74
CA ALA A 206 -15.16 7.76 -2.14
C ALA A 206 -15.59 9.19 -2.50
N PRO A 207 -16.36 9.40 -3.59
CA PRO A 207 -16.94 10.70 -3.88
C PRO A 207 -17.82 11.17 -2.72
N ASP A 208 -17.61 12.39 -2.22
CA ASP A 208 -18.30 12.90 -1.04
C ASP A 208 -18.77 14.36 -1.24
N PRO A 209 -20.09 14.65 -1.26
CA PRO A 209 -20.59 16.01 -1.49
C PRO A 209 -20.15 17.03 -0.42
N TYR A 210 -19.66 16.57 0.74
CA TYR A 210 -19.10 17.42 1.79
C TYR A 210 -17.67 17.91 1.49
N VAL A 211 -16.94 17.24 0.60
CA VAL A 211 -15.55 17.59 0.28
C VAL A 211 -15.55 18.62 -0.85
N THR A 212 -15.30 19.87 -0.49
CA THR A 212 -15.37 21.04 -1.39
C THR A 212 -14.20 21.17 -2.36
N ASN A 213 -13.15 20.34 -2.23
CA ASN A 213 -12.03 20.33 -3.16
C ASN A 213 -12.44 19.69 -4.50
N ARG A 214 -12.78 20.55 -5.46
CA ARG A 214 -13.44 20.17 -6.72
C ARG A 214 -12.58 19.32 -7.66
N SER A 215 -11.26 19.29 -7.51
CA SER A 215 -10.35 18.61 -8.46
C SER A 215 -10.43 17.08 -8.43
N PHE A 216 -10.98 16.47 -7.37
CA PHE A 216 -11.03 15.01 -7.20
C PHE A 216 -12.45 14.45 -7.06
N ASN A 217 -13.47 15.31 -7.17
CA ASN A 217 -14.79 15.00 -6.62
C ASN A 217 -15.96 15.42 -7.52
N SER A 218 -15.72 15.54 -8.83
CA SER A 218 -16.77 15.85 -9.80
C SER A 218 -17.89 14.82 -9.79
N GLU A 219 -17.56 13.54 -9.52
CA GLU A 219 -18.53 12.47 -9.35
C GLU A 219 -19.48 12.74 -8.17
N ALA A 220 -19.01 13.39 -7.10
CA ALA A 220 -19.87 13.70 -5.96
C ALA A 220 -20.93 14.77 -6.24
N LEU A 221 -20.91 15.41 -7.42
CA LEU A 221 -22.02 16.27 -7.83
C LEU A 221 -23.28 15.46 -8.17
N ASN A 222 -23.12 14.18 -8.49
CA ASN A 222 -24.21 13.24 -8.74
C ASN A 222 -24.67 12.58 -7.43
N TYR A 223 -24.82 13.33 -6.33
CA TYR A 223 -25.33 12.82 -5.07
C TYR A 223 -26.86 12.81 -5.04
N TRP A 224 -27.43 11.93 -4.22
CA TRP A 224 -28.88 11.80 -4.01
C TRP A 224 -29.50 13.07 -3.44
N LYS A 225 -30.62 13.54 -4.01
CA LYS A 225 -31.33 14.76 -3.57
C LYS A 225 -32.77 14.47 -3.21
N GLU A 226 -33.44 13.61 -3.98
CA GLU A 226 -34.85 13.27 -3.77
C GLU A 226 -35.14 11.81 -4.09
N SER A 227 -36.30 11.33 -3.61
CA SER A 227 -36.72 9.93 -3.82
C SER A 227 -36.85 9.62 -5.32
N GLY A 228 -36.27 8.49 -5.75
CA GLY A 228 -36.12 8.09 -7.14
C GLY A 228 -34.69 8.26 -7.67
N ASP A 229 -33.88 9.15 -7.08
CA ASP A 229 -32.48 9.35 -7.46
C ASP A 229 -31.63 8.10 -7.22
N GLU A 230 -32.00 7.24 -6.27
CA GLU A 230 -31.27 6.01 -5.93
C GLU A 230 -31.16 5.01 -7.09
N THR A 231 -31.98 5.18 -8.14
CA THR A 231 -31.89 4.41 -9.38
C THR A 231 -30.75 4.86 -10.31
N ASN A 232 -30.30 6.11 -10.16
CA ASN A 232 -29.31 6.76 -11.02
C ASN A 232 -27.99 7.06 -10.28
N THR A 233 -28.03 7.15 -8.95
CA THR A 233 -26.85 7.34 -8.12
C THR A 233 -26.87 6.48 -6.86
N ASP A 234 -25.68 6.08 -6.44
CA ASP A 234 -25.47 5.39 -5.17
C ASP A 234 -24.64 6.24 -4.18
N ILE A 235 -24.48 7.53 -4.47
CA ILE A 235 -23.75 8.51 -3.66
C ILE A 235 -24.74 9.15 -2.66
N PRO A 236 -24.56 8.95 -1.34
CA PRO A 236 -25.44 9.53 -0.34
C PRO A 236 -25.46 11.06 -0.40
N GLY A 237 -26.63 11.64 -0.14
CA GLY A 237 -26.77 13.09 -0.05
C GLY A 237 -26.27 13.70 1.26
N PHE A 238 -26.62 14.96 1.48
CA PHE A 238 -26.32 15.65 2.73
C PHE A 238 -27.17 15.07 3.87
N MET A 239 -26.51 14.64 4.94
CA MET A 239 -27.11 14.39 6.26
C MET A 239 -27.58 15.72 6.86
N VAL A 240 -28.88 15.97 6.84
CA VAL A 240 -29.50 17.17 7.43
C VAL A 240 -30.20 16.78 8.74
N VAL A 241 -29.67 17.25 9.87
CA VAL A 241 -30.24 16.97 11.19
C VAL A 241 -31.67 17.53 11.26
N GLY A 242 -32.62 16.69 11.65
CA GLY A 242 -34.05 17.04 11.73
C GLY A 242 -34.87 16.70 10.47
N ASP A 243 -34.24 16.22 9.41
CA ASP A 243 -34.94 15.67 8.25
C ASP A 243 -35.56 14.29 8.58
N PRO A 244 -36.80 13.98 8.14
CA PRO A 244 -37.41 12.65 8.30
C PRO A 244 -36.57 11.48 7.75
N ASN A 245 -35.70 11.75 6.77
CA ASN A 245 -34.80 10.80 6.12
C ASN A 245 -33.37 10.84 6.68
N TYR A 246 -33.14 11.58 7.77
CA TYR A 246 -31.84 11.68 8.43
C TYR A 246 -31.21 10.29 8.67
N PHE A 247 -29.96 10.13 8.23
CA PHE A 247 -29.10 9.02 8.61
C PHE A 247 -27.86 9.56 9.33
N ASN A 248 -27.32 8.77 10.25
CA ASN A 248 -26.18 9.20 11.06
C ASN A 248 -24.84 9.05 10.29
N ALA A 249 -23.78 9.65 10.83
CA ALA A 249 -22.44 9.56 10.24
C ALA A 249 -21.93 8.11 10.12
N TYR A 250 -22.39 7.21 11.01
CA TYR A 250 -22.05 5.80 10.96
C TYR A 250 -22.61 5.12 9.71
N SER A 251 -23.86 5.38 9.33
CA SER A 251 -24.48 4.85 8.11
C SER A 251 -23.67 5.23 6.87
N LYS A 252 -23.17 6.47 6.82
CA LYS A 252 -22.30 6.95 5.73
C LYS A 252 -21.03 6.10 5.55
N THR A 253 -20.48 5.53 6.62
CA THR A 253 -19.27 4.68 6.54
C THR A 253 -19.49 3.43 5.69
N GLY A 254 -20.72 2.92 5.62
CA GLY A 254 -21.12 1.82 4.73
C GLY A 254 -20.83 2.11 3.25
N TYR A 255 -21.02 3.38 2.85
CA TYR A 255 -20.64 3.89 1.54
C TYR A 255 -19.15 4.24 1.47
N THR A 256 -18.62 5.06 2.38
CA THR A 256 -17.24 5.57 2.31
C THR A 256 -16.19 4.46 2.27
N TYR A 257 -16.46 3.34 2.96
CA TYR A 257 -15.56 2.19 3.02
C TYR A 257 -16.10 0.98 2.24
N ALA A 258 -16.93 1.22 1.23
CA ALA A 258 -17.46 0.18 0.35
C ALA A 258 -16.36 -0.54 -0.44
N LYS A 259 -16.55 -1.83 -0.69
CA LYS A 259 -15.62 -2.67 -1.46
C LYS A 259 -15.33 -2.13 -2.86
N LYS A 260 -16.28 -1.42 -3.48
CA LYS A 260 -16.11 -0.80 -4.81
C LYS A 260 -14.98 0.23 -4.88
N PHE A 261 -14.65 0.81 -3.73
CA PHE A 261 -13.55 1.76 -3.56
C PHE A 261 -12.23 1.09 -3.18
N VAL A 262 -12.16 -0.24 -3.14
CA VAL A 262 -10.90 -0.96 -2.97
C VAL A 262 -10.46 -1.49 -4.32
N LYS A 263 -9.20 -1.20 -4.68
CA LYS A 263 -8.61 -1.53 -5.97
C LYS A 263 -7.30 -2.26 -5.77
N ASN A 264 -6.88 -3.03 -6.78
CA ASN A 264 -5.53 -3.55 -6.84
C ASN A 264 -4.55 -2.36 -6.75
N ALA A 265 -3.44 -2.52 -6.03
CA ALA A 265 -2.40 -1.49 -5.89
C ALA A 265 -1.10 -1.88 -6.60
N ASP A 266 -1.09 -2.95 -7.39
CA ASP A 266 0.09 -3.41 -8.10
C ASP A 266 0.54 -2.40 -9.16
N PHE A 267 1.85 -2.18 -9.24
CA PHE A 267 2.43 -1.22 -10.19
C PHE A 267 3.90 -1.52 -10.48
N ILE A 268 4.36 -1.06 -11.65
CA ILE A 268 5.77 -1.04 -12.04
C ILE A 268 6.23 0.39 -12.26
N ARG A 269 7.47 0.71 -11.87
CA ARG A 269 8.07 2.04 -12.04
C ARG A 269 9.52 1.93 -12.48
N LEU A 270 9.90 2.77 -13.44
CA LEU A 270 11.29 3.04 -13.78
C LEU A 270 11.84 4.04 -12.76
N ARG A 271 12.55 3.52 -11.74
CA ARG A 271 13.05 4.33 -10.62
C ARG A 271 14.17 5.25 -11.06
N ASP A 272 15.12 4.71 -11.83
CA ASP A 272 16.32 5.43 -12.23
C ASP A 272 16.74 5.02 -13.64
N ILE A 273 17.18 6.00 -14.42
CA ILE A 273 18.07 5.83 -15.57
C ILE A 273 19.31 6.69 -15.28
N VAL A 274 20.49 6.11 -15.42
CA VAL A 274 21.76 6.80 -15.24
C VAL A 274 22.63 6.57 -16.47
N LEU A 275 23.01 7.64 -17.14
CA LEU A 275 24.00 7.64 -18.21
C LEU A 275 25.25 8.35 -17.71
N THR A 276 26.38 7.67 -17.77
CA THR A 276 27.69 8.23 -17.43
C THR A 276 28.58 8.19 -18.66
N TYR A 277 29.29 9.29 -18.91
CA TYR A 277 30.36 9.37 -19.88
C TYR A 277 31.66 9.69 -19.16
N ARG A 278 32.63 8.77 -19.24
CA ARG A 278 33.97 8.94 -18.68
C ARG A 278 34.84 9.67 -19.69
N ILE A 279 35.34 10.84 -19.29
CA ILE A 279 36.21 11.63 -20.16
C ILE A 279 37.53 10.90 -20.33
N LYS A 280 38.04 10.84 -21.56
CA LYS A 280 39.34 10.22 -21.86
C LYS A 280 40.46 10.89 -21.05
N GLU A 281 41.36 10.08 -20.52
CA GLU A 281 42.49 10.54 -19.72
C GLU A 281 43.33 11.59 -20.46
N GLU A 282 43.57 11.41 -21.76
CA GLU A 282 44.31 12.38 -22.59
C GLU A 282 43.73 13.80 -22.54
N LEU A 283 42.40 13.94 -22.43
CA LEU A 283 41.74 15.24 -22.32
C LEU A 283 41.74 15.74 -20.88
N SER A 284 41.48 14.86 -19.92
CA SER A 284 41.46 15.19 -18.48
C SER A 284 42.85 15.64 -17.98
N ASN A 285 43.91 14.96 -18.41
CA ASN A 285 45.31 15.25 -18.05
C ASN A 285 45.78 16.62 -18.53
N LYS A 286 45.24 17.17 -19.62
CA LYS A 286 45.55 18.55 -20.08
C LYS A 286 45.17 19.60 -19.05
N PHE A 287 44.20 19.30 -18.20
CA PHE A 287 43.70 20.18 -17.15
C PHE A 287 44.17 19.75 -15.75
N HIS A 288 45.12 18.81 -15.65
CA HIS A 288 45.54 18.19 -14.38
C HIS A 288 44.36 17.59 -13.60
N LEU A 289 43.39 17.03 -14.31
CA LEU A 289 42.26 16.34 -13.72
C LEU A 289 42.45 14.82 -13.83
N SER A 290 41.81 14.08 -12.94
CA SER A 290 41.73 12.61 -13.01
C SER A 290 40.33 12.11 -12.68
N ASN A 291 40.00 10.91 -13.17
CA ASN A 291 38.69 10.27 -12.99
C ASN A 291 37.49 11.17 -13.34
N THR A 292 37.64 12.00 -14.38
CA THR A 292 36.59 12.95 -14.79
C THR A 292 35.45 12.23 -15.51
N MET A 293 34.21 12.42 -15.06
CA MET A 293 33.02 11.87 -15.69
C MET A 293 31.84 12.81 -15.61
N ILE A 294 31.02 12.80 -16.66
CA ILE A 294 29.74 13.50 -16.72
C ILE A 294 28.64 12.47 -16.53
N ARG A 295 27.70 12.75 -15.63
CA ARG A 295 26.58 11.88 -15.32
C ARG A 295 25.27 12.62 -15.53
N PHE A 296 24.38 11.99 -16.28
CA PHE A 296 22.98 12.34 -16.37
C PHE A 296 22.15 11.29 -15.64
N GLN A 297 21.23 11.71 -14.80
CA GLN A 297 20.29 10.83 -14.13
C GLN A 297 18.86 11.36 -14.27
N ALA A 298 17.95 10.46 -14.62
CA ALA A 298 16.52 10.70 -14.64
C ALA A 298 15.84 9.74 -13.64
N GLN A 299 15.02 10.28 -12.75
CA GLN A 299 14.33 9.50 -11.72
C GLN A 299 12.81 9.51 -11.90
N ASN A 300 12.16 8.40 -11.58
CA ASN A 300 10.70 8.21 -11.64
C ASN A 300 10.08 8.54 -13.02
N LEU A 301 10.81 8.32 -14.11
CA LEU A 301 10.42 8.74 -15.47
C LEU A 301 9.16 8.05 -15.98
N PHE A 302 8.91 6.80 -15.56
CA PHE A 302 7.81 5.98 -16.06
C PHE A 302 7.16 5.19 -14.92
N LYS A 303 5.83 5.07 -14.96
CA LYS A 303 5.03 4.25 -14.06
C LYS A 303 3.85 3.64 -14.83
N TYR A 304 3.52 2.40 -14.53
CA TYR A 304 2.30 1.73 -14.98
C TYR A 304 1.60 1.04 -13.81
N THR A 305 0.28 1.19 -13.71
CA THR A 305 -0.57 0.67 -12.63
C THR A 305 -1.50 -0.41 -13.18
N PHE A 306 -1.69 -1.49 -12.42
CA PHE A 306 -2.54 -2.62 -12.80
C PHE A 306 -3.94 -2.54 -12.15
N SER A 307 -4.34 -1.35 -11.72
CA SER A 307 -5.50 -1.07 -10.87
C SER A 307 -6.75 -0.65 -11.64
N ASP A 308 -6.72 -0.72 -12.98
CA ASP A 308 -7.71 -0.17 -13.91
C ASP A 308 -8.05 1.31 -13.63
N ASN A 309 -7.17 2.02 -12.94
CA ASN A 309 -7.28 3.44 -12.65
C ASN A 309 -5.91 4.12 -12.76
N SER A 310 -5.91 5.44 -12.92
CA SER A 310 -4.70 6.26 -13.04
C SER A 310 -4.06 6.65 -11.70
N ILE A 311 -4.53 6.07 -10.59
CA ILE A 311 -4.11 6.44 -9.24
C ILE A 311 -2.73 5.86 -8.96
N ASP A 312 -1.83 6.69 -8.46
CA ASP A 312 -0.49 6.27 -8.04
C ASP A 312 -0.53 5.59 -6.66
N PRO A 313 -0.19 4.29 -6.53
CA PRO A 313 -0.17 3.61 -5.24
C PRO A 313 0.92 4.12 -4.27
N ASP A 314 1.88 4.91 -4.76
CA ASP A 314 2.89 5.58 -3.94
C ASP A 314 2.52 7.04 -3.59
N ALA A 315 1.39 7.54 -4.07
CA ALA A 315 0.89 8.91 -3.81
C ALA A 315 -0.52 8.90 -3.23
N ILE A 316 -0.80 7.90 -2.39
CA ILE A 316 -2.09 7.73 -1.73
C ILE A 316 -1.88 7.09 -0.37
N ASP A 317 -2.63 7.57 0.61
CA ASP A 317 -2.83 6.81 1.84
C ASP A 317 -3.70 5.59 1.49
N ARG A 318 -3.08 4.40 1.43
CA ARG A 318 -3.72 3.17 0.93
C ARG A 318 -4.89 2.70 1.79
N ASN A 319 -5.08 3.29 2.96
CA ASN A 319 -6.15 2.98 3.88
C ASN A 319 -7.36 3.90 3.70
N SER A 320 -7.17 5.21 3.76
CA SER A 320 -8.23 6.22 3.63
C SER A 320 -8.56 6.56 2.17
N GLY A 321 -7.62 6.31 1.26
CA GLY A 321 -7.71 6.69 -0.14
C GLY A 321 -7.41 8.17 -0.42
N VAL A 322 -6.98 8.93 0.60
CA VAL A 322 -6.59 10.33 0.46
C VAL A 322 -5.32 10.42 -0.38
N ARG A 323 -5.40 11.17 -1.48
CA ARG A 323 -4.27 11.37 -2.39
C ARG A 323 -3.23 12.31 -1.79
N THR A 324 -1.97 11.97 -1.96
CA THR A 324 -0.82 12.81 -1.61
C THR A 324 -0.09 13.25 -2.89
N LEU A 325 0.96 14.07 -2.74
CA LEU A 325 1.73 14.51 -3.90
C LEU A 325 2.47 13.33 -4.53
N PRO A 326 2.35 13.11 -5.85
CA PRO A 326 3.11 12.07 -6.53
C PRO A 326 4.60 12.39 -6.52
N ARG A 327 5.41 11.35 -6.61
CA ARG A 327 6.87 11.51 -6.74
C ARG A 327 7.16 12.21 -8.08
N PRO A 328 7.78 13.40 -8.08
CA PRO A 328 8.07 14.10 -9.32
C PRO A 328 9.16 13.37 -10.10
N THR A 329 9.11 13.53 -11.42
CA THR A 329 10.23 13.20 -12.30
C THR A 329 11.35 14.19 -12.02
N MET A 330 12.56 13.69 -11.75
CA MET A 330 13.73 14.52 -11.47
C MET A 330 14.82 14.26 -12.49
N PHE A 331 15.48 15.32 -12.94
CA PHE A 331 16.64 15.26 -13.81
C PHE A 331 17.83 15.91 -13.12
N SER A 332 18.97 15.25 -13.11
CA SER A 332 20.21 15.79 -12.56
C SER A 332 21.37 15.59 -13.53
N PHE A 333 22.16 16.64 -13.69
CA PHE A 333 23.43 16.62 -14.39
C PHE A 333 24.54 16.85 -13.37
N SER A 334 25.59 16.04 -13.43
CA SER A 334 26.69 16.11 -12.48
C SER A 334 28.02 15.91 -13.19
N LEU A 335 29.02 16.68 -12.79
CA LEU A 335 30.42 16.49 -13.15
C LEU A 335 31.13 15.96 -11.91
N TYR A 336 31.78 14.81 -12.04
CA TYR A 336 32.67 14.27 -11.02
C TYR A 336 34.10 14.38 -11.56
N THR A 337 35.03 14.87 -10.74
CA THR A 337 36.44 14.96 -11.10
C THR A 337 37.29 15.00 -9.84
N ASN A 338 38.52 14.51 -9.96
CA ASN A 338 39.57 14.70 -8.98
C ASN A 338 40.63 15.66 -9.55
N PHE A 339 41.33 16.36 -8.67
CA PHE A 339 42.42 17.30 -8.98
C PHE A 339 43.75 16.78 -8.43
#